data_AF-A0A024EGF3-F1
#
_entry.id   AF-A0A024EGF3-F1
#
_cell.length_a   1.000
_cell.length_b   1.000
_cell.length_c   1.000
_cell.angle_alpha   90.00
_cell.angle_beta   90.00
_cell.angle_gamma   90.00
#
_symmetry.space_group_name_H-M   'P 1'
#
loop_
_entity.id
_entity.type
_entity.pdbx_description
1 polymer ?
#
loop_
_entity_poly.entity_id
_entity_poly.type
_entity_poly.pdbx_seq_one_letter_code
_entity_poly.pdbx_strand_id
1 'polypeptide(L)'
;MTDQPELKTIGLTPAIYCADQPLFHVTRGVPLGDALAMASDFLFLAKKLNEDAAYATDTDRHSWAAHYLTAMSKAVVDDAVKVLTRDRKVAPMSKQAAEVEE
;
A
#
# COMPACT_ATOMS: atom_id res chain seq x y z
N MET A 1 22.40 18.24 -0.71
CA MET A 1 21.23 17.37 -0.48
C MET A 1 20.82 16.84 -1.84
N THR A 2 20.91 15.53 -2.06
CA THR A 2 20.34 14.91 -3.27
C THR A 2 18.84 15.04 -3.20
N ASP A 3 18.28 15.85 -4.08
CA ASP A 3 16.84 16.09 -4.21
C ASP A 3 16.23 14.84 -4.87
N GLN A 4 15.99 13.79 -4.07
CA GLN A 4 15.25 12.63 -4.56
C GLN A 4 13.77 13.01 -4.59
N PRO A 5 13.08 12.87 -5.73
CA PRO A 5 11.67 13.19 -5.81
C PRO A 5 10.89 12.33 -4.81
N GLU A 6 10.04 12.97 -4.02
CA GLU A 6 9.17 12.30 -3.06
C GLU A 6 8.26 11.30 -3.79
N LEU A 7 8.35 10.04 -3.39
CA LEU A 7 7.52 8.98 -3.94
C LEU A 7 6.07 9.17 -3.50
N LYS A 8 5.15 8.98 -4.44
CA LYS A 8 3.72 9.16 -4.21
C LYS A 8 2.93 7.97 -4.72
N THR A 9 1.81 7.69 -4.07
CA THR A 9 0.85 6.65 -4.49
C THR A 9 0.40 6.87 -5.93
N ILE A 10 0.23 5.77 -6.67
CA ILE A 10 -0.28 5.73 -8.04
C ILE A 10 -1.81 5.86 -8.03
N GLY A 11 -2.44 5.25 -7.02
CA GLY A 11 -3.88 5.30 -6.80
C GLY A 11 -4.71 4.45 -7.78
N LEU A 12 -4.11 3.38 -8.32
CA LEU A 12 -4.80 2.43 -9.21
C LEU A 12 -5.08 1.10 -8.51
N THR A 13 -4.65 0.96 -7.26
CA THR A 13 -4.85 -0.28 -6.51
C THR A 13 -6.22 -0.28 -5.85
N PRO A 14 -7.11 -1.23 -6.19
CA PRO A 14 -8.44 -1.33 -5.61
C PRO A 14 -8.40 -1.83 -4.16
N ALA A 15 -9.36 -1.37 -3.36
CA ALA A 15 -9.65 -1.83 -2.02
C ALA A 15 -11.15 -2.13 -1.93
N ILE A 16 -11.50 -3.31 -1.41
CA ILE A 16 -12.89 -3.76 -1.16
C ILE A 16 -13.71 -3.88 -2.45
N TYR A 17 -14.40 -5.01 -2.60
CA TYR A 17 -15.16 -5.32 -3.81
C TYR A 17 -16.64 -5.54 -3.48
N CYS A 18 -17.51 -5.07 -4.36
CA CYS A 18 -18.91 -5.47 -4.42
C CYS A 18 -19.06 -6.42 -5.61
N ALA A 19 -19.21 -7.72 -5.34
CA ALA A 19 -19.00 -8.77 -6.33
C ALA A 19 -17.62 -8.58 -7.01
N ASP A 20 -17.57 -8.43 -8.33
CA ASP A 20 -16.33 -8.24 -9.09
C ASP A 20 -15.97 -6.75 -9.29
N GLN A 21 -16.78 -5.82 -8.78
CA GLN A 21 -16.59 -4.39 -8.97
C GLN A 21 -15.85 -3.76 -7.79
N PRO A 22 -14.67 -3.13 -7.99
CA PRO A 22 -13.96 -2.46 -6.91
C PRO A 22 -14.71 -1.20 -6.48
N LEU A 23 -14.99 -1.07 -5.18
CA LEU A 23 -15.71 0.09 -4.63
C LEU A 23 -14.76 1.25 -4.28
N PHE A 24 -13.57 0.93 -3.77
CA PHE A 24 -12.59 1.94 -3.37
C PHE A 24 -11.26 1.69 -4.08
N HIS A 25 -10.47 2.74 -4.19
CA HIS A 25 -9.10 2.69 -4.67
C HIS A 25 -8.22 3.51 -3.73
N VAL A 26 -6.93 3.17 -3.68
CA VAL A 26 -5.95 4.03 -3.01
C VAL A 26 -5.99 5.42 -3.64
N THR A 27 -5.96 6.48 -2.84
CA THR A 27 -5.91 7.85 -3.34
C THR A 27 -4.58 8.10 -4.03
N ARG A 28 -4.60 8.68 -5.24
CA ARG A 28 -3.39 9.05 -6.00
C ARG A 28 -2.70 10.28 -5.41
N GLY A 29 -1.37 10.31 -5.48
CA GLY A 29 -0.59 11.52 -5.19
C GLY A 29 -0.34 11.77 -3.70
N VAL A 30 -0.65 10.79 -2.85
CA VAL A 30 -0.35 10.85 -1.41
C VAL A 30 1.13 10.52 -1.22
N PRO A 31 1.90 11.28 -0.41
CA PRO A 31 3.26 10.93 -0.04
C PRO A 31 3.34 9.50 0.50
N LEU A 32 4.31 8.74 0.03
CA LEU A 32 4.36 7.30 0.31
C LEU A 32 4.58 7.00 1.80
N GLY A 33 5.34 7.87 2.49
CA GLY A 33 5.53 7.79 3.94
C GLY A 33 4.22 7.92 4.70
N ASP A 34 3.41 8.93 4.38
CA ASP A 34 2.11 9.16 5.01
C ASP A 34 1.14 8.01 4.73
N ALA A 35 1.11 7.53 3.48
CA ALA A 35 0.26 6.40 3.10
C ALA A 35 0.64 5.12 3.87
N LEU A 36 1.93 4.80 3.97
CA LEU A 36 2.41 3.62 4.70
C LEU A 36 2.22 3.75 6.22
N ALA A 37 2.33 4.96 6.77
CA ALA A 37 2.00 5.21 8.18
C ALA A 37 0.53 4.89 8.45
N MET A 38 -0.39 5.40 7.63
CA MET A 38 -1.82 5.07 7.71
C MET A 38 -2.09 3.56 7.55
N ALA A 39 -1.39 2.89 6.64
CA ALA A 39 -1.52 1.44 6.47
C ALA A 39 -1.07 0.65 7.72
N SER A 40 -0.06 1.15 8.43
CA SER A 40 0.40 0.61 9.71
C SER A 40 -0.65 0.79 10.80
N ASP A 41 -1.26 1.98 10.89
CA ASP A 41 -2.33 2.26 11.86
C ASP A 41 -3.55 1.36 11.63
N PHE A 42 -3.95 1.16 10.36
CA PHE A 42 -5.02 0.24 10.01
C PHE A 42 -4.72 -1.20 10.43
N LEU A 43 -3.49 -1.70 10.22
CA LEU A 43 -3.10 -3.05 10.65
C LEU A 43 -3.07 -3.18 12.17
N PHE A 44 -2.58 -2.15 12.86
CA PHE A 44 -2.58 -2.13 14.31
C PHE A 44 -4.00 -2.24 14.87
N LEU A 45 -4.92 -1.42 14.36
CA LEU A 45 -6.33 -1.45 14.76
C LEU A 45 -7.00 -2.78 14.38
N ALA A 46 -6.77 -3.28 13.16
CA ALA A 46 -7.31 -4.58 12.73
C ALA A 46 -6.85 -5.72 13.65
N LYS A 47 -5.59 -5.70 14.08
CA LYS A 47 -5.08 -6.68 15.06
C LYS A 47 -5.83 -6.59 16.38
N LYS A 48 -6.02 -5.38 16.92
CA LYS A 48 -6.77 -5.17 18.17
C LYS A 48 -8.22 -5.62 18.07
N LEU A 49 -8.89 -5.30 16.99
CA LEU A 49 -10.25 -5.73 16.73
C LEU A 49 -10.36 -7.25 16.59
N ASN A 50 -9.37 -7.92 15.98
CA ASN A 50 -9.34 -9.38 15.93
C ASN A 50 -9.11 -10.01 17.31
N GLU A 51 -8.26 -9.41 18.16
CA GLU A 51 -8.09 -9.82 19.55
C GLU A 51 -9.44 -9.71 20.30
N ASP A 52 -10.16 -8.60 20.15
CA ASP A 52 -11.47 -8.38 20.77
C ASP A 52 -12.55 -9.34 20.24
N ALA A 53 -12.56 -9.59 18.92
CA ALA A 53 -13.49 -10.53 18.28
C ALA A 53 -13.31 -11.97 18.76
N ALA A 54 -12.11 -12.35 19.19
CA ALA A 54 -11.86 -13.69 19.74
C ALA A 54 -12.56 -13.90 21.09
N TYR A 55 -12.86 -12.83 21.84
CA TYR A 55 -13.54 -12.90 23.15
C TYR A 55 -15.02 -12.53 23.09
N ALA A 56 -15.42 -11.63 22.18
CA ALA A 56 -16.80 -11.18 22.03
C ALA A 56 -17.57 -12.07 21.04
N THR A 57 -18.16 -13.16 21.54
CA THR A 57 -18.91 -14.15 20.72
C THR A 57 -20.34 -13.74 20.38
N ASP A 58 -20.83 -12.62 20.92
CA ASP A 58 -22.19 -12.13 20.73
C ASP A 58 -22.35 -11.18 19.53
N THR A 59 -21.24 -10.77 18.89
CA THR A 59 -21.27 -9.78 17.81
C THR A 59 -20.09 -9.87 16.84
N ASP A 60 -20.37 -9.83 15.54
CA ASP A 60 -19.35 -9.85 14.48
C ASP A 60 -18.79 -8.45 14.12
N ARG A 61 -19.19 -7.41 14.85
CA ARG A 61 -18.81 -6.02 14.52
C ARG A 61 -17.30 -5.82 14.46
N HIS A 62 -16.57 -6.40 15.41
CA HIS A 62 -15.10 -6.30 15.44
C HIS A 62 -14.46 -7.03 14.27
N SER A 63 -14.97 -8.23 13.93
CA SER A 63 -14.54 -9.02 12.77
C SER A 63 -14.74 -8.26 11.45
N TRP A 64 -15.90 -7.62 11.25
CA TRP A 64 -16.17 -6.82 10.05
C TRP A 64 -15.26 -5.60 9.95
N ALA A 65 -15.06 -4.87 11.05
CA ALA A 65 -14.16 -3.72 11.07
C ALA A 65 -12.71 -4.13 10.78
N ALA A 66 -12.23 -5.21 11.42
CA ALA A 66 -10.90 -5.75 11.18
C ALA A 66 -10.72 -6.20 9.72
N HIS A 67 -11.73 -6.84 9.14
CA HIS A 67 -11.72 -7.24 7.73
C HIS A 67 -11.51 -6.05 6.79
N TYR A 68 -12.31 -4.98 6.93
CA TYR A 68 -12.21 -3.82 6.05
C TYR A 68 -10.88 -3.06 6.23
N LEU A 69 -10.42 -2.86 7.47
CA LEU A 69 -9.13 -2.22 7.74
C LEU A 69 -7.95 -3.01 7.16
N THR A 70 -8.01 -4.34 7.25
CA THR A 70 -7.00 -5.22 6.65
C THR A 70 -6.99 -5.07 5.12
N ALA A 71 -8.17 -5.06 4.49
CA ALA A 71 -8.29 -4.89 3.04
C ALA A 71 -7.76 -3.52 2.57
N MET A 72 -8.07 -2.45 3.31
CA MET A 72 -7.56 -1.10 3.02
C MET A 72 -6.04 -1.02 3.17
N SER A 73 -5.47 -1.56 4.25
CA SER A 73 -4.01 -1.58 4.44
C SER A 73 -3.30 -2.36 3.33
N LYS A 74 -3.81 -3.55 2.97
CA LYS A 74 -3.25 -4.34 1.86
C LYS A 74 -3.22 -3.55 0.57
N ALA A 75 -4.30 -2.84 0.23
CA ALA A 75 -4.35 -2.05 -0.99
C ALA A 75 -3.29 -0.94 -1.01
N VAL A 76 -3.06 -0.27 0.13
CA VAL A 76 -2.02 0.77 0.25
C VAL A 76 -0.62 0.16 0.07
N VAL A 77 -0.34 -0.97 0.71
CA VAL A 77 0.96 -1.67 0.57
C VAL A 77 1.19 -2.14 -0.87
N ASP A 78 0.18 -2.70 -1.52
CA ASP A 78 0.26 -3.12 -2.91
C ASP A 78 0.51 -1.94 -3.86
N ASP A 79 -0.12 -0.78 -3.61
CA ASP A 79 0.14 0.45 -4.38
C ASP A 79 1.57 0.95 -4.16
N ALA A 80 2.07 0.90 -2.93
CA ALA A 80 3.45 1.24 -2.59
C ALA A 80 4.46 0.33 -3.29
N VAL A 81 4.22 -0.98 -3.32
CA VAL A 81 5.06 -1.93 -4.06
C VAL A 81 5.09 -1.60 -5.54
N LYS A 82 3.95 -1.22 -6.14
CA LYS A 82 3.91 -0.77 -7.55
C LYS A 82 4.73 0.50 -7.80
N VAL A 83 4.73 1.46 -6.87
CA VAL A 83 5.58 2.66 -6.95
C VAL A 83 7.05 2.25 -6.93
N LEU A 84 7.46 1.54 -5.88
CA LEU A 84 8.87 1.17 -5.64
C LEU A 84 9.46 0.27 -6.74
N THR A 85 8.65 -0.61 -7.33
CA THR A 85 9.08 -1.48 -8.43
C THR A 85 9.12 -0.77 -9.78
N ARG A 86 8.29 0.26 -9.99
CA ARG A 86 8.37 1.11 -11.19
C ARG A 86 9.65 1.92 -11.20
N ASP A 87 10.01 2.57 -10.11
CA ASP A 87 11.22 3.40 -10.03
C ASP A 87 12.50 2.56 -10.27
N ARG A 88 12.52 1.32 -9.77
CA ARG A 88 13.62 0.38 -10.04
C ARG A 88 13.79 0.05 -11.53
N LYS A 89 12.71 0.01 -12.31
CA LYS A 89 12.76 -0.27 -13.76
C LYS A 89 13.16 0.97 -14.57
N VAL A 90 12.96 2.17 -14.04
CA VAL A 90 13.26 3.45 -14.71
C VAL A 90 14.69 3.93 -14.42
N ALA A 91 15.36 3.44 -13.37
CA ALA A 91 16.79 3.67 -13.16
C ALA A 91 17.60 3.07 -14.32
N PRO A 92 18.29 3.89 -15.15
CA PRO A 92 18.93 3.39 -16.35
C PRO A 92 20.15 2.56 -16.00
N MET A 93 20.33 1.51 -16.81
CA MET A 93 21.59 0.83 -17.09
C MET A 93 22.56 1.83 -17.76
N SER A 94 22.98 2.87 -17.03
CA SER A 94 23.92 3.89 -17.50
C SER A 94 25.24 3.70 -16.78
N LYS A 95 26.04 2.75 -17.29
CA LYS A 95 27.53 2.72 -17.33
C LYS A 95 27.98 1.27 -17.51
N GLN A 96 28.26 0.90 -18.75
CA GLN A 96 29.37 0.03 -19.19
C GLN A 96 29.16 -0.33 -20.66
N ALA A 97 29.38 0.64 -21.54
CA ALA A 97 29.62 0.42 -22.96
C ALA A 97 30.36 1.65 -23.53
N ALA A 98 31.55 1.91 -23.00
CA ALA A 98 32.53 2.84 -23.58
C ALA A 98 33.89 2.49 -22.98
N GLU A 99 34.44 1.35 -23.38
CA GLU A 99 35.86 1.02 -23.27
C GLU A 99 36.17 -0.07 -24.31
N VAL A 100 35.90 0.25 -25.58
CA VAL A 100 36.58 -0.35 -26.74
C VAL A 100 36.76 0.79 -27.74
N GLU A 101 38.00 0.97 -28.20
CA GLU A 101 38.57 2.05 -29.05
C GLU A 101 38.78 3.38 -28.32
N GLU A 102 40.00 3.88 -28.12
CA GLU A 102 41.24 3.83 -28.93
C GLU A 102 42.50 3.81 -28.04
#